data_AF-A0A2A4X904-F1
#
_entry.id   AF-A0A2A4X904-F1
#
_cell.length_a   1.000
_cell.length_b   1.000
_cell.length_c   1.000
_cell.angle_alpha   90.00
_cell.angle_beta   90.00
_cell.angle_gamma   90.00
#
_symmetry.space_group_name_H-M   'P 1'
#
loop_
_entity.id
_entity.type
_entity.pdbx_description
1 polymer ?
#
loop_
_entity_poly.entity_id
_entity_poly.type
_entity_poly.pdbx_seq_one_letter_code
_entity_poly.pdbx_strand_id
1 'polypeptide(L)'
;FYKERFADASDFTFVFVGNVDPAKLKALSETYLASLPSQARTETWKDRGVRAPKGVKKFTVERGQDPKSFVLLQFHGTAKYTADAEDDLEMLSEVLGIRLREVLREEMSGVYGAFTRGNFERRPRAQYTFSVGFG
;
A
#
# COMPACT_ATOMS: atom_id res chain seq x y z
N PHE A 1 -9.76 -18.55 13.11
CA PHE A 1 -8.90 -17.69 12.26
C PHE A 1 -7.56 -18.33 11.87
N TYR A 2 -6.50 -18.38 12.69
CA TYR A 2 -5.20 -18.95 12.24
C TYR A 2 -5.31 -20.38 11.68
N LYS A 3 -5.88 -21.30 12.47
CA LYS A 3 -6.10 -22.70 12.04
C LYS A 3 -6.91 -22.81 10.74
N GLU A 4 -7.85 -21.89 10.52
CA GLU A 4 -8.73 -21.85 9.35
C GLU A 4 -8.02 -21.31 8.10
N ARG A 5 -7.04 -20.41 8.28
CA ARG A 5 -6.23 -19.85 7.18
C ARG A 5 -5.18 -20.82 6.66
N PHE A 6 -4.66 -21.70 7.51
CA PHE A 6 -3.65 -22.70 7.15
C PHE A 6 -4.21 -24.13 7.01
N ALA A 7 -5.53 -24.30 7.14
CA ALA A 7 -6.19 -25.60 6.96
C ALA A 7 -6.30 -26.02 5.48
N ASP A 8 -6.01 -25.11 4.54
CA ASP A 8 -6.06 -25.37 3.11
C ASP A 8 -4.94 -24.62 2.41
N ALA A 9 -4.02 -25.36 1.80
CA ALA A 9 -2.91 -24.84 1.01
C ALA A 9 -3.20 -24.79 -0.50
N SER A 10 -4.44 -25.06 -0.93
CA SER A 10 -4.83 -25.19 -2.35
C SER A 10 -4.52 -23.94 -3.20
N ASP A 11 -4.55 -22.75 -2.61
CA ASP A 11 -4.31 -21.47 -3.28
C ASP A 11 -3.01 -20.78 -2.82
N PHE A 12 -2.12 -21.50 -2.14
CA PHE A 12 -0.86 -20.96 -1.66
C PHE A 12 0.18 -20.89 -2.78
N THR A 13 0.97 -19.82 -2.79
CA THR A 13 2.17 -19.69 -3.63
C THR A 13 3.40 -19.64 -2.75
N PHE A 14 4.23 -20.69 -2.79
CA PHE A 14 5.50 -20.73 -2.08
C PHE A 14 6.61 -20.14 -2.96
N VAL A 15 7.31 -19.12 -2.46
CA VAL A 15 8.39 -18.44 -3.18
C VAL A 15 9.70 -18.68 -2.45
N PHE A 16 10.69 -19.24 -3.17
CA PHE A 16 12.04 -19.50 -2.65
C PHE A 16 13.04 -18.56 -3.33
N VAL A 17 13.86 -17.87 -2.55
CA VAL A 17 14.88 -16.94 -3.06
C VAL A 17 16.22 -17.25 -2.40
N GLY A 18 17.25 -17.50 -3.20
CA GLY A 18 18.61 -17.76 -2.72
C GLY A 18 19.40 -18.70 -3.62
N ASN A 19 20.59 -19.08 -3.17
CA ASN A 19 21.41 -20.11 -3.81
C ASN A 19 20.96 -21.49 -3.32
N VAL A 20 20.03 -22.11 -4.04
CA VAL A 20 19.41 -23.38 -3.68
C VAL A 20 19.60 -24.40 -4.79
N ASP A 21 19.96 -25.62 -4.43
CA ASP A 21 19.98 -26.76 -5.34
C ASP A 21 18.54 -27.19 -5.67
N PRO A 22 18.09 -27.11 -6.95
CA PRO A 22 16.72 -27.46 -7.34
C PRO A 22 16.32 -28.89 -7.00
N ALA A 23 17.27 -29.84 -7.04
CA ALA A 23 16.99 -31.24 -6.76
C ALA A 23 16.68 -31.44 -5.27
N LYS A 24 17.45 -30.80 -4.40
CA LYS A 24 17.21 -30.82 -2.94
C LYS A 24 15.92 -30.10 -2.59
N LEU A 25 15.67 -28.93 -3.21
CA LEU A 25 14.45 -28.17 -2.98
C LEU A 25 13.22 -28.99 -3.35
N LYS A 26 13.23 -29.65 -4.52
CA LYS A 26 12.13 -30.51 -4.95
C LYS A 26 11.83 -31.61 -3.92
N ALA A 27 12.85 -32.34 -3.47
CA ALA A 27 12.68 -33.41 -2.48
C ALA A 27 12.10 -32.90 -1.15
N LEU A 28 12.55 -31.73 -0.69
CA LEU A 28 12.01 -31.09 0.51
C LEU A 28 10.58 -30.60 0.31
N SER A 29 10.26 -30.02 -0.86
CA SER A 29 8.90 -29.58 -1.19
C SER A 29 7.92 -30.74 -1.26
N GLU A 30 8.31 -31.88 -1.84
CA GLU A 30 7.51 -33.11 -1.85
C GLU A 30 7.26 -33.61 -0.42
N THR A 31 8.25 -33.51 0.46
CA THR A 31 8.15 -33.98 1.85
C THR A 31 7.28 -33.07 2.71
N TYR A 32 7.45 -31.75 2.60
CA TYR A 32 6.92 -30.79 3.57
C TYR A 32 5.80 -29.88 3.06
N LEU A 33 5.68 -29.69 1.75
CA LEU A 33 4.68 -28.78 1.16
C LEU A 33 3.59 -29.55 0.44
N ALA A 34 3.95 -30.57 -0.33
CA ALA A 34 2.98 -31.43 -1.01
C ALA A 34 2.16 -32.31 -0.04
N SER A 35 2.61 -32.44 1.21
CA SER A 35 1.90 -33.12 2.28
C SER A 35 0.90 -32.23 3.04
N LEU A 36 0.82 -30.93 2.70
CA LEU A 36 -0.13 -30.02 3.34
C LEU A 36 -1.57 -30.31 2.90
N PRO A 37 -2.57 -30.09 3.78
CA PRO A 37 -3.97 -30.27 3.42
C PRO A 37 -4.39 -29.37 2.26
N SER A 38 -5.13 -29.95 1.30
CA SER A 38 -5.68 -29.25 0.14
C SER A 38 -7.18 -29.56 0.05
N GLN A 39 -8.02 -28.56 0.31
CA GLN A 39 -9.49 -28.67 0.25
C GLN A 39 -10.09 -28.11 -1.05
N ALA A 40 -9.24 -27.80 -2.04
CA ALA A 40 -9.58 -27.22 -3.34
C ALA A 40 -10.35 -25.90 -3.24
N ARG A 41 -10.11 -25.10 -2.19
CA ARG A 41 -10.65 -23.74 -2.08
C ARG A 41 -9.80 -22.77 -2.89
N THR A 42 -10.46 -21.78 -3.47
CA THR A 42 -9.81 -20.57 -3.99
C THR A 42 -10.41 -19.37 -3.28
N GLU A 43 -9.60 -18.66 -2.49
CA GLU A 43 -10.03 -17.42 -1.85
C GLU A 43 -10.02 -16.24 -2.83
N THR A 44 -11.00 -15.36 -2.71
CA THR A 44 -11.07 -14.10 -3.47
C THR A 44 -11.26 -12.93 -2.53
N TRP A 45 -10.81 -11.74 -2.95
CA TRP A 45 -10.98 -10.52 -2.17
C TRP A 45 -12.46 -10.16 -1.95
N LYS A 46 -12.77 -9.57 -0.79
CA LYS A 46 -14.10 -9.05 -0.47
C LYS A 46 -14.08 -7.52 -0.46
N ASP A 47 -14.86 -6.89 -1.34
CA ASP A 47 -15.10 -5.45 -1.29
C ASP A 47 -16.06 -5.13 -0.14
N ARG A 48 -15.62 -4.26 0.79
CA ARG A 48 -16.43 -3.83 1.94
C ARG A 48 -17.32 -2.62 1.65
N GLY A 49 -17.27 -2.06 0.44
CA GLY A 49 -18.09 -0.91 0.04
C GLY A 49 -17.65 0.42 0.64
N VAL A 50 -16.53 0.47 1.37
CA VAL A 50 -15.97 1.72 1.89
C VAL A 50 -15.45 2.56 0.73
N ARG A 51 -15.87 3.83 0.66
CA ARG A 51 -15.50 4.77 -0.41
C ARG A 51 -15.11 6.10 0.19
N ALA A 52 -14.15 6.75 -0.45
CA ALA A 52 -13.84 8.14 -0.14
C ALA A 52 -15.03 9.06 -0.51
N PRO A 53 -15.23 10.16 0.23
CA PRO A 53 -16.33 11.07 -0.02
C PRO A 53 -16.23 11.71 -1.40
N LYS A 54 -17.37 12.02 -2.01
CA LYS A 54 -17.41 12.77 -3.28
C LYS A 54 -17.14 14.25 -3.03
N GLY A 55 -16.48 14.88 -4.00
CA GLY A 55 -16.15 16.32 -3.98
C GLY A 55 -15.07 16.66 -2.98
N VAL A 56 -14.79 17.97 -2.83
CA VAL A 56 -13.82 18.46 -1.86
C VAL A 56 -14.45 18.50 -0.48
N LYS A 57 -13.81 17.83 0.49
CA LYS A 57 -14.20 17.87 1.90
C LYS A 57 -13.05 18.42 2.72
N LYS A 58 -13.36 19.40 3.58
CA LYS A 58 -12.41 19.97 4.53
C LYS A 58 -12.85 19.58 5.94
N PHE A 59 -11.91 19.05 6.71
CA PHE A 59 -12.10 18.71 8.12
C PHE A 59 -11.07 19.47 8.93
N THR A 60 -11.51 20.09 10.02
CA THR A 60 -10.63 20.70 11.01
C THR A 60 -10.86 19.96 12.32
N VAL A 61 -9.80 19.46 12.93
CA VAL A 61 -9.85 18.71 14.18
C VAL A 61 -8.94 19.40 15.18
N GLU A 62 -9.55 20.07 16.16
CA GLU A 62 -8.84 20.74 17.25
C GLU A 62 -8.58 19.73 18.38
N ARG A 63 -7.42 19.05 18.30
CA ARG A 63 -6.98 18.03 19.26
C ARG A 63 -5.46 18.07 19.42
N GLY A 64 -4.99 17.98 20.67
CA GLY A 64 -3.57 18.01 21.02
C GLY A 64 -3.33 18.83 22.28
N GLN A 65 -2.18 18.62 22.93
CA GLN A 65 -1.70 19.47 24.03
C GLN A 65 -0.53 20.37 23.60
N ASP A 66 0.20 19.95 22.57
CA ASP A 66 1.33 20.71 22.03
C ASP A 66 0.86 21.80 21.07
N PRO A 67 1.58 22.93 20.98
CA PRO A 67 1.30 24.01 20.02
C PRO A 67 1.78 23.61 18.62
N LYS A 68 1.19 22.56 18.05
CA LYS A 68 1.54 21.99 16.75
C LYS A 68 0.29 21.81 15.90
N SER A 69 0.40 22.10 14.61
CA SER A 69 -0.62 21.81 13.61
C SER A 69 -0.07 20.88 12.55
N PHE A 70 -0.95 20.06 11.96
CA PHE A 70 -0.61 19.19 10.86
C PHE A 70 -1.69 19.28 9.79
N VAL A 71 -1.27 19.45 8.54
CA VAL A 71 -2.16 19.51 7.39
C VAL A 71 -1.98 18.25 6.56
N LEU A 72 -3.10 17.60 6.23
CA LEU A 72 -3.14 16.48 5.31
C LEU A 72 -4.07 16.82 4.14
N LEU A 73 -3.52 16.84 2.93
CA LEU A 73 -4.26 16.86 1.69
C LEU A 73 -4.31 15.44 1.15
N GLN A 74 -5.51 14.96 0.82
CA GLN A 74 -5.69 13.63 0.27
C GLN A 74 -6.49 13.68 -1.03
N PHE A 75 -5.86 13.24 -2.10
CA PHE A 75 -6.42 13.06 -3.42
C PHE A 75 -6.71 11.58 -3.64
N HIS A 76 -7.78 11.28 -4.37
CA HIS A 76 -8.16 9.90 -4.66
C HIS A 76 -8.99 9.81 -5.94
N GLY A 77 -8.95 8.66 -6.60
CA GLY A 77 -9.75 8.44 -7.79
C GLY A 77 -9.79 6.98 -8.24
N THR A 78 -10.76 6.67 -9.11
CA THR A 78 -10.74 5.44 -9.90
C THR A 78 -9.67 5.57 -10.97
N ALA A 79 -8.77 4.59 -11.08
CA ALA A 79 -7.83 4.52 -12.19
C ALA A 79 -7.54 3.06 -12.51
N LYS A 80 -7.38 2.75 -13.80
CA LYS A 80 -7.00 1.40 -14.23
C LYS A 80 -5.53 1.17 -13.83
N TYR A 81 -5.26 0.05 -13.19
CA TYR A 81 -3.89 -0.32 -12.86
C TYR A 81 -3.08 -0.65 -14.12
N THR A 82 -1.90 -0.05 -14.24
CA THR A 82 -0.78 -0.45 -15.10
C THR A 82 0.51 -0.24 -14.32
N ALA A 83 1.60 -0.93 -14.69
CA ALA A 83 2.91 -0.69 -14.08
C ALA A 83 3.33 0.79 -14.29
N ASP A 84 3.21 1.29 -15.52
CA ASP A 84 3.52 2.68 -15.86
C ASP A 84 2.73 3.69 -15.00
N ALA A 85 1.44 3.46 -14.72
CA ALA A 85 0.66 4.38 -13.90
C ALA A 85 1.03 4.34 -12.41
N GLU A 86 1.56 3.21 -11.93
CA GLU A 86 2.11 3.08 -10.58
C GLU A 86 3.46 3.80 -10.49
N ASP A 87 4.33 3.61 -11.48
CA ASP A 87 5.63 4.28 -11.60
C ASP A 87 5.47 5.80 -11.73
N ASP A 88 4.55 6.28 -12.59
CA ASP A 88 4.24 7.71 -12.75
C ASP A 88 3.81 8.35 -11.43
N LEU A 89 3.01 7.63 -10.63
CA LEU A 89 2.53 8.10 -9.34
C LEU A 89 3.65 8.14 -8.29
N GLU A 90 4.58 7.18 -8.35
CA GLU A 90 5.78 7.16 -7.53
C GLU A 90 6.72 8.32 -7.89
N MET A 91 7.02 8.51 -9.18
CA MET A 91 7.83 9.63 -9.68
C MET A 91 7.22 10.99 -9.30
N LEU A 92 5.90 11.16 -9.46
CA LEU A 92 5.19 12.35 -9.00
C LEU A 92 5.38 12.57 -7.50
N SER A 93 5.28 11.50 -6.70
CA SER A 93 5.49 11.58 -5.25
C SER A 93 6.89 12.07 -4.94
N GLU A 94 7.91 11.53 -5.59
CA GLU A 94 9.30 11.90 -5.36
C GLU A 94 9.57 13.36 -5.75
N VAL A 95 9.23 13.76 -6.98
CA VAL A 95 9.48 15.11 -7.51
C VAL A 95 8.73 16.15 -6.66
N LEU A 96 7.45 15.91 -6.35
CA LEU A 96 6.69 16.83 -5.52
C LEU A 96 7.23 16.88 -4.08
N GLY A 97 7.71 15.76 -3.55
CA GLY A 97 8.32 15.68 -2.22
C GLY A 97 9.62 16.48 -2.13
N ILE A 98 10.45 16.45 -3.17
CA ILE A 98 11.64 17.31 -3.28
C ILE A 98 11.21 18.78 -3.25
N ARG A 99 10.31 19.19 -4.17
CA ARG A 99 9.84 20.58 -4.27
C ARG A 99 9.22 21.11 -2.99
N LEU A 100 8.37 20.32 -2.33
CA LEU A 100 7.73 20.73 -1.08
C LEU A 100 8.73 20.90 0.07
N ARG A 101 9.77 20.05 0.14
CA ARG A 101 10.82 20.20 1.15
C ARG A 101 11.65 21.46 0.92
N GLU A 102 12.02 21.75 -0.33
CA GLU A 102 12.72 22.99 -0.70
C GLU A 102 11.90 24.22 -0.26
N VAL A 103 10.66 24.34 -0.75
CA VAL A 103 9.81 25.51 -0.48
C VAL A 103 9.47 25.66 1.00
N LEU A 104 9.01 24.59 1.67
CA LEU A 104 8.51 24.70 3.04
C LEU A 104 9.62 24.84 4.09
N ARG A 105 10.80 24.27 3.84
CA ARG A 105 11.92 24.36 4.77
C ARG A 105 12.78 25.59 4.52
N GLU A 106 13.09 25.90 3.26
CA GLU A 106 14.09 26.92 2.91
C GLU A 106 13.46 28.30 2.73
N GLU A 107 12.29 28.40 2.10
CA GLU A 107 11.65 29.70 1.83
C GLU A 107 10.72 30.14 2.96
N MET A 108 9.97 29.21 3.57
CA MET A 108 8.93 29.55 4.53
C MET A 108 9.32 29.38 6.00
N SER A 109 10.47 28.72 6.31
CA SER A 109 11.01 28.48 7.66
C SER A 109 9.99 27.96 8.71
N GLY A 110 8.85 27.42 8.27
CA GLY A 110 7.65 27.29 9.09
C GLY A 110 7.19 25.86 9.35
N VAL A 111 7.88 24.85 8.79
CA VAL A 111 7.41 23.47 8.83
C VAL A 111 8.54 22.51 9.18
N TYR A 112 8.32 21.62 10.14
CA TYR A 112 9.33 20.68 10.62
C TYR A 112 9.53 19.51 9.65
N GLY A 113 8.48 19.15 8.91
CA GLY A 113 8.57 18.18 7.84
C GLY A 113 7.42 18.24 6.84
N ALA A 114 7.70 17.78 5.62
CA ALA A 114 6.71 17.56 4.57
C ALA A 114 6.95 16.20 3.93
N PHE A 115 5.87 15.53 3.55
CA PHE A 115 5.93 14.29 2.80
C PHE A 115 4.85 14.24 1.72
N THR A 116 5.14 13.41 0.73
CA THR A 116 4.27 13.04 -0.37
C THR A 116 4.22 11.52 -0.44
N ARG A 117 3.03 10.97 -0.70
CA ARG A 117 2.88 9.53 -0.87
C ARG A 117 1.75 9.22 -1.84
N GLY A 118 2.10 8.68 -2.98
CA GLY A 118 1.21 8.01 -3.91
C GLY A 118 1.06 6.54 -3.58
N ASN A 119 -0.12 5.98 -3.82
CA ASN A 119 -0.37 4.55 -3.74
C ASN A 119 -1.43 4.14 -4.75
N PHE A 120 -1.18 3.04 -5.46
CA PHE A 120 -2.16 2.41 -6.34
C PHE A 120 -2.66 1.12 -5.70
N GLU A 121 -3.98 1.01 -5.55
CA GLU A 121 -4.61 -0.23 -5.09
C GLU A 121 -5.15 -0.97 -6.29
N ARG A 122 -4.74 -2.24 -6.45
CA ARG A 122 -5.13 -3.08 -7.60
C ARG A 122 -6.39 -3.89 -7.33
N ARG A 123 -6.58 -4.32 -6.08
CA ARG A 123 -7.65 -5.21 -5.60
C ARG A 123 -8.15 -4.69 -4.24
N PRO A 124 -9.44 -4.78 -3.92
CA PRO A 124 -10.52 -5.36 -4.74
C PRO A 124 -10.94 -4.46 -5.92
N ARG A 125 -10.56 -3.18 -5.90
CA ARG A 125 -10.93 -2.18 -6.89
C ARG A 125 -9.72 -1.36 -7.30
N ALA A 126 -9.56 -1.13 -8.60
CA ALA A 126 -8.49 -0.30 -9.12
C ALA A 126 -8.74 1.19 -8.76
N GLN A 127 -7.89 1.75 -7.92
CA GLN A 127 -7.97 3.12 -7.45
C GLN A 127 -6.59 3.65 -7.07
N TYR A 128 -6.43 4.97 -7.08
CA TYR A 128 -5.24 5.61 -6.55
C TYR A 128 -5.58 6.49 -5.35
N THR A 129 -4.61 6.67 -4.48
CA THR A 129 -4.57 7.73 -3.48
C THR A 129 -3.25 8.48 -3.60
N PHE A 130 -3.29 9.78 -3.35
CA PHE A 130 -2.10 10.60 -3.28
C PHE A 130 -2.24 11.55 -2.10
N SER A 131 -1.29 11.52 -1.19
CA SER A 131 -1.32 12.30 0.04
C SER A 131 -0.17 13.28 0.09
N VAL A 132 -0.45 14.48 0.55
CA VAL A 132 0.54 15.50 0.90
C VAL A 132 0.33 15.86 2.36
N GLY A 133 1.34 15.66 3.19
CA GLY A 133 1.29 15.95 4.62
C GLY A 133 2.40 16.89 5.04
N PHE A 134 2.10 17.88 5.87
CA PHE A 134 3.10 18.82 6.37
C PHE A 134 2.69 19.42 7.73
N GLY A 135 3.68 19.68 8.58
CA GLY A 135 3.51 20.26 9.93
C GLY A 135 4.74 20.11 10.82
#